data_AF-A0A2N5TQD6-F1
#
_entry.id   AF-A0A2N5TQD6-F1
#
_cell.length_a   1.000
_cell.length_b   1.000
_cell.length_c   1.000
_cell.angle_alpha   90.00
_cell.angle_beta   90.00
_cell.angle_gamma   90.00
#
_symmetry.space_group_name_H-M   'P 1'
#
loop_
_entity.id
_entity.type
_entity.pdbx_description
1 polymer ?
#
loop_
_entity_poly.entity_id
_entity_poly.type
_entity_poly.pdbx_seq_one_letter_code
_entity_poly.pdbx_strand_id
1 'polypeptide(L)'
;MFTDYFSKNNNPTTPSPDSRPTPQSTHQHQEYLNSALKEFRLGQQGTEDRKNTATTINAAVNQIRERKRLLADGSNFCKWNHRIQELVNQFIYDAEFFTKRCVHIHSEQVSQAIILNSVDPSLEDELSGFNTCYELFYDLSTRFASVCCSA
;
A
#
# COMPACT_ATOMS: atom_id res chain seq x y z
N MET A 1 -69.00 23.96 -60.78
CA MET A 1 -68.25 23.75 -62.04
C MET A 1 -67.02 24.66 -61.95
N PHE A 2 -65.83 24.15 -61.62
CA PHE A 2 -64.76 23.71 -62.55
C PHE A 2 -64.47 24.80 -63.61
N THR A 3 -63.30 25.44 -63.68
CA THR A 3 -61.93 24.88 -63.79
C THR A 3 -60.80 25.85 -63.34
N ASP A 4 -59.65 25.23 -63.10
CA ASP A 4 -58.34 25.68 -62.62
C ASP A 4 -57.60 26.79 -63.40
N TYR A 5 -56.65 27.46 -62.74
CA TYR A 5 -55.29 27.66 -63.26
C TYR A 5 -54.24 27.57 -62.14
N PHE A 6 -53.26 26.69 -62.36
CA PHE A 6 -52.10 26.36 -61.53
C PHE A 6 -51.12 27.53 -61.33
N SER A 7 -50.52 27.63 -60.14
CA SER A 7 -49.10 27.97 -60.01
C SER A 7 -48.46 27.23 -58.86
N LYS A 8 -47.46 26.44 -59.24
CA LYS A 8 -46.75 25.42 -58.48
C LYS A 8 -45.48 26.06 -57.92
N ASN A 9 -45.45 26.41 -56.64
CA ASN A 9 -44.20 26.71 -55.94
C ASN A 9 -43.76 25.49 -55.15
N ASN A 10 -42.98 24.64 -55.81
CA ASN A 10 -42.11 23.68 -55.14
C ASN A 10 -40.81 24.40 -54.80
N ASN A 11 -40.50 24.55 -53.51
CA ASN A 11 -39.11 24.55 -53.06
C ASN A 11 -39.02 23.73 -51.78
N PRO A 12 -38.29 22.59 -51.79
CA PRO A 12 -38.11 21.76 -50.62
C PRO A 12 -37.17 22.43 -49.62
N THR A 13 -37.57 22.37 -48.35
CA THR A 13 -36.77 22.70 -47.17
C THR A 13 -35.40 22.02 -47.23
N THR A 14 -34.35 22.82 -47.30
CA THR A 14 -32.95 22.42 -47.16
C THR A 14 -32.75 21.66 -45.85
N PRO A 15 -32.21 20.43 -45.84
CA PRO A 15 -31.67 19.85 -44.62
C PRO A 15 -30.36 20.57 -44.31
N SER A 16 -30.31 21.29 -43.19
CA SER A 16 -29.06 21.85 -42.66
C SER A 16 -28.09 20.70 -42.35
N PRO A 17 -26.89 20.65 -42.96
CA PRO A 17 -25.84 19.75 -42.52
C PRO A 17 -25.02 20.40 -41.40
N ASP A 18 -24.55 19.56 -40.49
CA ASP A 18 -23.45 19.76 -39.55
C ASP A 18 -23.63 20.76 -38.39
N SER A 19 -24.19 20.23 -37.30
CA SER A 19 -23.67 20.54 -35.96
C SER A 19 -22.22 20.02 -35.86
N ARG A 20 -21.25 20.83 -36.30
CA ARG A 20 -19.82 20.55 -36.07
C ARG A 20 -19.57 20.48 -34.56
N PRO A 21 -19.02 19.38 -34.01
CA PRO A 21 -18.62 19.34 -32.60
C PRO A 21 -17.55 20.41 -32.37
N THR A 22 -17.80 21.31 -31.43
CA THR A 22 -16.83 22.33 -31.00
C THR A 22 -15.58 21.62 -30.45
N PRO A 23 -14.36 21.98 -30.89
CA PRO A 23 -13.13 21.31 -30.46
C PRO A 23 -12.87 21.37 -28.94
N GLN A 24 -13.51 22.30 -28.22
CA GLN A 24 -13.43 22.41 -26.75
C GLN A 24 -14.07 21.21 -26.03
N SER A 25 -15.17 20.67 -26.54
CA SER A 25 -15.87 19.53 -25.91
C SER A 25 -15.06 18.23 -26.05
N THR A 26 -14.40 18.04 -27.19
CA THR A 26 -13.53 16.87 -27.43
C THR A 26 -12.28 16.91 -26.55
N HIS A 27 -11.65 18.08 -26.40
CA HIS A 27 -10.49 18.25 -25.51
C HIS A 27 -10.81 17.96 -24.05
N GLN A 28 -11.91 18.52 -23.52
CA GLN A 28 -12.34 18.28 -22.14
C GLN A 28 -12.75 16.83 -21.89
N HIS A 29 -13.45 16.21 -22.84
CA HIS A 29 -13.80 14.80 -22.75
C HIS A 29 -12.56 13.90 -22.75
N GLN A 30 -11.56 14.22 -23.57
CA GLN A 30 -10.32 13.46 -23.63
C GLN A 30 -9.46 13.63 -22.37
N GLU A 31 -9.42 14.82 -21.77
CA GLU A 31 -8.78 15.06 -20.47
C GLU A 31 -9.48 14.30 -19.34
N TYR A 32 -10.81 14.24 -19.35
CA TYR A 32 -11.59 13.44 -18.41
C TYR A 32 -11.28 11.94 -18.54
N LEU A 33 -11.27 11.40 -19.76
CA LEU A 33 -10.91 10.00 -20.00
C LEU A 33 -9.47 9.70 -19.56
N ASN A 34 -8.53 10.58 -19.87
CA ASN A 34 -7.13 10.44 -19.46
C ASN A 34 -6.98 10.46 -17.93
N SER A 35 -7.73 11.33 -17.25
CA SER A 35 -7.74 11.42 -15.78
C SER A 35 -8.35 10.16 -15.16
N ALA A 36 -9.49 9.70 -15.66
CA ALA A 36 -10.14 8.48 -15.21
C ALA A 36 -9.24 7.24 -15.42
N LEU A 37 -8.54 7.14 -16.56
CA LEU A 37 -7.56 6.08 -16.80
C LEU A 37 -6.37 6.14 -15.82
N LYS A 38 -5.88 7.35 -15.50
CA LYS A 38 -4.80 7.53 -14.53
C LYS A 38 -5.23 7.12 -13.13
N GLU A 39 -6.42 7.53 -12.69
CA GLU A 39 -6.99 7.15 -11.40
C GLU A 39 -7.21 5.65 -11.30
N PHE A 40 -7.77 5.04 -12.35
CA PHE A 40 -7.96 3.60 -12.41
C PHE A 40 -6.63 2.84 -12.27
N ARG A 41 -5.58 3.28 -13.00
CA ARG A 41 -4.23 2.70 -12.90
C ARG A 41 -3.63 2.89 -11.50
N LEU A 42 -3.79 4.07 -10.91
CA LEU A 42 -3.30 4.36 -9.56
C LEU A 42 -3.98 3.45 -8.52
N GLY A 43 -5.30 3.24 -8.66
CA GLY A 43 -6.07 2.35 -7.80
C GLY A 43 -5.67 0.87 -7.97
N GLN A 44 -5.43 0.43 -9.20
CA GLN A 44 -4.91 -0.91 -9.47
C GLN A 44 -3.52 -1.10 -8.85
N GLN A 45 -2.62 -0.15 -9.06
CA GLN A 45 -1.27 -0.19 -8.49
C GLN A 45 -1.32 -0.27 -6.96
N GLY A 46 -2.09 0.60 -6.31
CA GLY A 46 -2.22 0.57 -4.85
C GLY A 46 -2.84 -0.73 -4.32
N THR A 47 -3.72 -1.37 -5.09
CA THR A 47 -4.26 -2.70 -4.72
C THR A 47 -3.19 -3.78 -4.85
N GLU A 48 -2.40 -3.75 -5.92
CA GLU A 48 -1.32 -4.69 -6.14
C GLU A 48 -0.22 -4.55 -5.08
N ASP A 49 0.16 -3.31 -4.73
CA ASP A 49 1.15 -3.03 -3.69
C ASP A 49 0.70 -3.58 -2.32
N ARG A 50 -0.59 -3.43 -1.98
CA ARG A 50 -1.16 -4.00 -0.75
C ARG A 50 -1.13 -5.53 -0.75
N LYS A 51 -1.50 -6.16 -1.87
CA LYS A 51 -1.44 -7.63 -2.01
C LYS A 51 -0.01 -8.15 -1.90
N ASN A 52 0.93 -7.47 -2.54
CA ASN A 52 2.34 -7.79 -2.44
C ASN A 52 2.81 -7.69 -0.99
N THR A 53 2.47 -6.60 -0.31
CA THR A 53 2.80 -6.41 1.12
C THR A 53 2.25 -7.52 2.00
N ALA A 54 0.97 -7.89 1.84
CA ALA A 54 0.35 -8.97 2.59
C ALA A 54 1.04 -10.33 2.31
N THR A 55 1.42 -10.57 1.06
CA THR A 55 2.19 -11.77 0.67
C THR A 55 3.55 -11.79 1.35
N THR A 56 4.27 -10.66 1.36
CA THR A 56 5.55 -10.52 2.05
C THR A 56 5.42 -10.73 3.55
N ILE A 57 4.41 -10.14 4.19
CA ILE A 57 4.10 -10.34 5.62
C ILE A 57 3.89 -11.83 5.91
N ASN A 58 3.02 -12.50 5.16
CA ASN A 58 2.75 -13.92 5.37
C ASN A 58 4.02 -14.77 5.20
N ALA A 59 4.82 -14.49 4.17
CA ALA A 59 6.09 -15.19 3.95
C ALA A 59 7.08 -14.97 5.11
N ALA A 60 7.16 -13.75 5.65
CA ALA A 60 8.03 -13.42 6.76
C ALA A 60 7.58 -14.03 8.08
N VAL A 61 6.29 -13.91 8.40
CA VAL A 61 5.69 -14.48 9.62
C VAL A 61 5.81 -16.00 9.64
N ASN A 62 5.66 -16.68 8.50
CA ASN A 62 5.85 -18.13 8.40
C ASN A 62 7.28 -18.60 8.69
N GLN A 63 8.29 -17.70 8.63
CA GLN A 63 9.65 -18.03 9.05
C GLN A 63 9.89 -17.89 10.56
N ILE A 64 8.93 -17.32 11.28
CA ILE A 64 9.01 -17.14 12.73
C ILE A 64 8.56 -18.44 13.39
N ARG A 65 9.47 -19.02 14.18
CA ARG A 65 9.21 -20.26 14.91
C ARG A 65 8.87 -19.91 16.34
N GLU A 66 7.86 -20.55 16.90
CA GLU A 66 7.40 -20.29 18.27
C GLU A 66 8.53 -20.41 19.31
N ARG A 67 9.36 -21.45 19.21
CA ARG A 67 10.57 -21.64 20.05
C ARG A 67 11.68 -20.59 19.88
N LYS A 68 11.54 -19.67 18.93
CA LYS A 68 12.48 -18.58 18.64
C LYS A 68 11.88 -17.21 18.94
N ARG A 69 10.67 -17.16 19.52
CA ARG A 69 10.06 -15.91 19.98
C ARG A 69 10.86 -15.30 21.14
N LEU A 70 10.83 -13.99 21.25
CA LEU A 70 11.36 -13.27 22.41
C LEU A 70 10.56 -13.70 23.64
N LEU A 71 11.24 -14.20 24.66
CA LEU A 71 10.59 -14.56 25.92
C LEU A 71 10.22 -13.28 26.69
N ALA A 72 9.16 -13.35 27.50
CA ALA A 72 8.70 -12.22 28.31
C ALA A 72 9.77 -11.66 29.27
N ASP A 73 10.68 -12.51 29.73
CA ASP A 73 11.82 -12.14 30.58
C ASP A 73 13.03 -11.58 29.81
N GLY A 74 13.00 -11.63 28.47
CA GLY A 74 14.08 -11.20 27.60
C GLY A 74 15.35 -12.04 27.67
N SER A 75 15.34 -13.20 28.33
CA SER A 75 16.53 -14.05 28.52
C SER A 75 17.19 -14.49 27.21
N ASN A 76 16.45 -14.51 26.11
CA ASN A 76 16.94 -14.82 24.77
C ASN A 76 17.10 -13.61 23.85
N PHE A 77 17.07 -12.37 24.37
CA PHE A 77 17.03 -11.14 23.57
C PHE A 77 18.15 -11.04 22.53
N CYS A 78 19.42 -11.31 22.86
CA CYS A 78 20.49 -11.19 21.85
C CYS A 78 20.26 -12.11 20.64
N LYS A 79 19.83 -13.35 20.91
CA LYS A 79 19.57 -14.36 19.87
C LYS A 79 18.35 -14.00 19.04
N TRP A 80 17.31 -13.48 19.70
CA TRP A 80 16.12 -12.96 19.04
C TRP A 80 16.46 -11.75 18.17
N ASN A 81 17.17 -10.76 18.70
CA ASN A 81 17.57 -9.53 18.00
C ASN A 81 18.31 -9.83 16.70
N HIS A 82 19.34 -10.68 16.75
CA HIS A 82 20.07 -11.11 15.56
C HIS A 82 19.13 -11.74 14.52
N ARG A 83 18.21 -12.61 14.96
CA ARG A 83 17.26 -13.27 14.05
C ARG A 83 16.28 -12.30 13.41
N ILE A 84 15.81 -11.28 14.13
CA ILE A 84 14.90 -10.27 13.58
C ILE A 84 15.61 -9.39 12.57
N GLN A 85 16.86 -9.00 12.84
CA GLN A 85 17.66 -8.27 11.86
C GLN A 85 17.90 -9.08 10.58
N GLU A 86 18.19 -10.38 10.70
CA GLU A 86 18.30 -11.27 9.53
C GLU A 86 17.00 -11.33 8.71
N LEU A 87 15.85 -11.48 9.38
CA LEU A 87 14.55 -11.54 8.72
C LEU A 87 14.23 -10.23 7.99
N VAL A 88 14.41 -9.09 8.66
CA VAL A 88 14.17 -7.78 8.05
C VAL A 88 15.10 -7.56 6.86
N ASN A 89 16.39 -7.88 6.98
CA ASN A 89 17.31 -7.78 5.86
C ASN A 89 16.92 -8.70 4.69
N GLN A 90 16.39 -9.90 4.97
CA GLN A 90 15.93 -10.82 3.93
C GLN A 90 14.72 -10.30 3.14
N PHE A 91 13.78 -9.60 3.79
CA PHE A 91 12.54 -9.17 3.15
C PHE A 91 12.55 -7.71 2.67
N ILE A 92 13.34 -6.85 3.33
CA ILE A 92 13.36 -5.41 3.08
C ILE A 92 14.69 -4.97 2.44
N TYR A 93 15.74 -5.81 2.52
CA TYR A 93 17.07 -5.51 1.97
C TYR A 93 17.72 -4.25 2.58
N ASP A 94 17.45 -3.98 3.85
CA ASP A 94 18.08 -2.89 4.63
C ASP A 94 18.62 -3.45 5.96
N ALA A 95 19.95 -3.54 6.07
CA ALA A 95 20.62 -4.06 7.26
C ALA A 95 20.58 -3.09 8.45
N GLU A 96 20.39 -1.80 8.19
CA GLU A 96 20.32 -0.75 9.21
C GLU A 96 18.89 -0.28 9.42
N PHE A 97 17.90 -1.09 9.02
CA PHE A 97 16.50 -0.68 9.00
C PHE A 97 16.01 -0.13 10.35
N PHE A 98 16.39 -0.77 11.46
CA PHE A 98 15.96 -0.35 12.79
C PHE A 98 16.74 0.82 13.40
N THR A 99 17.80 1.31 12.75
CA THR A 99 18.58 2.46 13.28
C THR A 99 17.91 3.80 12.97
N LYS A 100 16.91 3.81 12.09
CA LYS A 100 16.24 5.00 11.59
C LYS A 100 14.74 4.77 11.49
N ARG A 101 13.96 5.85 11.50
CA ARG A 101 12.53 5.78 11.21
C ARG A 101 12.33 5.42 9.73
N CYS A 102 11.43 4.48 9.44
CA CYS A 102 11.08 4.14 8.06
C CYS A 102 10.16 5.20 7.44
N VAL A 103 10.37 5.49 6.16
CA VAL A 103 9.50 6.36 5.34
C VAL A 103 8.57 5.53 4.44
N HIS A 104 8.91 4.27 4.19
CA HIS A 104 8.19 3.38 3.29
C HIS A 104 7.15 2.54 4.04
N ILE A 105 5.87 2.84 3.81
CA ILE A 105 4.75 2.19 4.52
C ILE A 105 4.75 0.67 4.42
N HIS A 106 5.15 0.11 3.28
CA HIS A 106 5.19 -1.35 3.07
C HIS A 106 6.29 -2.02 3.92
N SER A 107 7.49 -1.43 3.93
CA SER A 107 8.59 -1.90 4.77
C SER A 107 8.27 -1.79 6.25
N GLU A 108 7.61 -0.69 6.64
CA GLU A 108 7.10 -0.48 8.00
C GLU A 108 6.14 -1.59 8.42
N GLN A 109 5.13 -1.87 7.59
CA GLN A 109 4.13 -2.92 7.85
C GLN A 109 4.75 -4.32 7.93
N VAL A 110 5.70 -4.63 7.05
CA VAL A 110 6.42 -5.90 7.06
C VAL A 110 7.25 -6.05 8.34
N SER A 111 8.05 -5.06 8.70
CA SER A 111 8.87 -5.09 9.92
C SER A 111 8.04 -5.13 11.20
N GLN A 112 6.96 -4.36 11.27
CA GLN A 112 6.04 -4.38 12.41
C GLN A 112 5.41 -5.76 12.58
N ALA A 113 4.93 -6.37 11.49
CA ALA A 113 4.38 -7.72 11.55
C ALA A 113 5.42 -8.76 11.97
N ILE A 114 6.68 -8.64 11.50
CA ILE A 114 7.77 -9.52 11.91
C ILE A 114 8.00 -9.40 13.42
N ILE A 115 8.11 -8.18 13.96
CA ILE A 115 8.34 -7.97 15.41
C ILE A 115 7.18 -8.57 16.21
N LEU A 116 5.95 -8.15 15.94
CA LEU A 116 4.77 -8.56 16.73
C LEU A 116 4.57 -10.08 16.73
N ASN A 117 4.79 -10.75 15.60
CA ASN A 117 4.65 -12.22 15.53
C ASN A 117 5.84 -12.98 16.16
N SER A 118 6.93 -12.27 16.46
CA SER A 118 8.17 -12.82 17.00
C SER A 118 8.35 -12.63 18.49
N VAL A 119 7.40 -12.01 19.20
CA VAL A 119 7.47 -11.83 20.65
C VAL A 119 6.53 -12.80 21.37
N ASP A 120 6.72 -12.95 22.67
CA ASP A 120 5.76 -13.61 23.54
C ASP A 120 4.41 -12.86 23.49
N PRO A 121 3.26 -13.56 23.46
CA PRO A 121 1.95 -12.91 23.42
C PRO A 121 1.71 -11.88 24.54
N SER A 122 2.32 -12.05 25.71
CA SER A 122 2.21 -11.07 26.80
C SER A 122 2.88 -9.73 26.49
N LEU A 123 3.88 -9.72 25.61
CA LEU A 123 4.52 -8.50 25.12
C LEU A 123 3.77 -7.92 23.92
N GLU A 124 3.17 -8.77 23.08
CA GLU A 124 2.46 -8.36 21.87
C GLU A 124 1.35 -7.34 22.17
N ASP A 125 0.54 -7.58 23.20
CA ASP A 125 -0.56 -6.69 23.59
C ASP A 125 -0.06 -5.28 23.92
N GLU A 126 1.05 -5.17 24.67
CA GLU A 126 1.65 -3.89 25.02
C GLU A 126 2.27 -3.20 23.79
N LEU A 127 2.93 -3.99 22.95
CA LEU A 127 3.61 -3.52 21.76
C LEU A 127 2.62 -3.05 20.67
N SER A 128 1.40 -3.61 20.62
CA SER A 128 0.38 -3.24 19.65
C SER A 128 0.00 -1.74 19.68
N GLY A 129 0.28 -1.04 20.79
CA GLY A 129 0.02 0.39 20.95
C GLY A 129 1.02 1.33 20.25
N PHE A 130 2.14 0.82 19.74
CA PHE A 130 3.15 1.65 19.05
C PHE A 130 2.79 1.90 17.58
N ASN A 131 3.03 3.13 17.14
CA ASN A 131 2.68 3.56 15.78
C ASN A 131 3.76 3.21 14.75
N THR A 132 5.00 2.98 15.21
CA THR A 132 6.12 2.67 14.32
C THR A 132 6.92 1.46 14.79
N CYS A 133 7.47 0.71 13.83
CA CYS A 133 8.37 -0.41 14.07
C CYS A 133 9.69 0.04 14.73
N TYR A 134 10.11 1.29 14.49
CA TYR A 134 11.25 1.88 15.16
C TYR A 134 10.99 2.01 16.66
N GLU A 135 9.82 2.53 17.07
CA GLU A 135 9.45 2.64 18.48
C GLU A 135 9.34 1.26 19.14
N LEU A 136 8.72 0.30 18.46
CA LEU A 136 8.66 -1.10 18.91
C LEU A 136 10.03 -1.69 19.20
N PHE A 137 10.93 -1.58 18.23
CA PHE A 137 12.27 -2.15 18.34
C PHE A 137 13.11 -1.42 19.38
N TYR A 138 12.98 -0.10 19.47
CA TYR A 138 13.66 0.73 20.45
C TYR A 138 13.23 0.41 21.89
N ASP A 139 11.93 0.23 22.12
CA ASP A 139 11.37 -0.15 23.43
C ASP A 139 11.91 -1.51 23.88
N LEU A 140 11.80 -2.54 23.03
CA LEU A 140 12.34 -3.87 23.30
C LEU A 140 13.86 -3.84 23.56
N SER A 141 14.60 -3.07 22.76
CA SER A 141 16.04 -2.91 22.94
C SER A 141 16.37 -2.25 24.27
N THR A 142 15.65 -1.21 24.66
CA THR A 142 15.89 -0.51 25.92
C THR A 142 15.56 -1.39 27.13
N ARG A 143 14.48 -2.17 27.05
CA ARG A 143 14.06 -3.08 28.13
C ARG A 143 15.04 -4.23 28.37
N PHE A 144 15.54 -4.83 27.29
CA PHE A 144 16.29 -6.09 27.37
C PHE A 144 17.80 -5.96 27.05
N ALA A 145 18.31 -4.77 26.76
CA ALA A 145 19.74 -4.54 26.53
C ALA A 145 20.61 -5.02 27.70
N SER A 146 20.18 -4.81 28.94
CA SER A 146 20.94 -5.23 30.14
C SER A 146 21.07 -6.75 30.26
N VAL A 147 20.03 -7.49 29.85
CA VAL A 147 20.02 -8.96 29.82
C VAL A 147 20.99 -9.47 28.74
N CYS A 148 21.08 -8.77 27.61
CA CYS A 148 21.97 -9.14 26.52
C CYS A 148 23.46 -8.95 26.87
N CYS A 149 23.78 -7.94 27.67
CA CYS A 149 25.15 -7.67 28.11
C CYS A 149 25.61 -8.56 29.29
N SER A 150 24.71 -9.35 29.88
CA SER A 150 24.97 -10.16 31.08
C SER A 150 25.22 -11.65 30.79
N ALA A 151 25.35 -12.04 29.52
CA ALA A 151 25.51 -13.43 29.07
C ALA A 151 26.92 -13.73 28.53
#